data_AF-A0A9D6EVD6-F1
#
_entry.id   AF-A0A9D6EVD6-F1
#
_cell.length_a   1.000
_cell.length_b   1.000
_cell.length_c   1.000
_cell.angle_alpha   90.00
_cell.angle_beta   90.00
_cell.angle_gamma   90.00
#
_symmetry.space_group_name_H-M   'P 1'
#
loop_
_entity.id
_entity.type
_entity.pdbx_description
1 polymer ?
#
loop_
_entity_poly.entity_id
_entity_poly.type
_entity_poly.pdbx_seq_one_letter_code
_entity_poly.pdbx_strand_id
1 'polypeptide(L)' 'ETPAAIQRRIALFHKFTKPVLDFYRDKGILIEIDGEKSIEEIHEEIMRKVGKE' A
#
# COMPACT_ATOMS: atom_id res chain seq x y z
N GLU A 1 16.77 4.87 -13.92
CA GLU A 1 16.74 5.86 -12.81
C GLU A 1 18.06 5.84 -12.07
N THR A 2 18.43 6.93 -11.38
CA THR A 2 19.65 6.95 -10.56
C THR A 2 19.34 6.53 -9.11
N PRO A 3 20.28 5.92 -8.38
CA PRO A 3 20.08 5.59 -6.96
C PRO A 3 19.60 6.78 -6.11
N ALA A 4 20.14 7.98 -6.38
CA ALA A 4 19.74 9.21 -5.71
C ALA A 4 18.27 9.60 -5.98
N ALA A 5 17.79 9.40 -7.21
CA ALA A 5 16.38 9.65 -7.55
C ALA A 5 15.44 8.67 -6.83
N ILE A 6 15.82 7.39 -6.73
CA ILE A 6 15.06 6.36 -6.01
C ILE A 6 14.98 6.71 -4.52
N GLN A 7 16.10 7.05 -3.89
CA GLN A 7 16.13 7.48 -2.48
C GLN A 7 15.23 8.70 -2.23
N ARG A 8 15.29 9.70 -3.11
CA ARG A 8 14.42 10.88 -3.01
C ARG A 8 12.94 10.52 -3.11
N ARG A 9 12.56 9.62 -4.03
CA ARG A 9 11.17 9.15 -4.18
C ARG A 9 10.67 8.41 -2.93
N ILE A 10 11.48 7.50 -2.37
CA ILE A 10 11.14 6.78 -1.14
C ILE A 10 10.98 7.76 0.03
N ALA A 11 11.88 8.73 0.20
CA ALA A 11 11.77 9.75 1.24
C ALA A 11 10.49 10.60 1.10
N LEU A 12 10.13 10.99 -0.12
CA LEU A 12 8.90 11.74 -0.39
C LEU A 12 7.64 10.91 -0.10
N PHE A 13 7.64 9.62 -0.45
CA PHE A 13 6.55 8.70 -0.11
C PHE A 13 6.33 8.63 1.40
N HIS A 14 7.39 8.44 2.19
CA HIS A 14 7.26 8.40 3.65
C HIS A 14 6.81 9.74 4.25
N LYS A 15 7.24 10.87 3.67
CA LYS A 15 6.89 12.20 4.18
C LYS A 15 5.44 12.61 3.86
N PHE A 16 4.95 12.28 2.67
CA PHE A 16 3.69 12.84 2.16
C PHE A 16 2.60 11.80 1.90
N THR A 17 2.97 10.61 1.42
CA THR A 17 2.00 9.57 1.03
C THR A 17 1.64 8.65 2.19
N LYS A 18 2.63 8.18 2.96
CA LYS A 18 2.41 7.25 4.08
C LYS A 18 1.44 7.78 5.15
N PRO A 19 1.47 9.07 5.56
CA PRO A 19 0.53 9.60 6.56
C PRO A 19 -0.94 9.59 6.12
N VAL A 20 -1.23 9.52 4.81
CA VAL A 20 -2.61 9.43 4.30
C VAL A 20 -3.29 8.13 4.75
N LEU A 21 -2.51 7.09 5.07
CA LEU A 21 -3.05 5.84 5.61
C LEU A 21 -3.76 6.04 6.95
N ASP A 22 -3.30 6.97 7.79
CA ASP A 22 -3.88 7.22 9.11
C ASP A 22 -5.33 7.74 8.97
N PHE A 23 -5.58 8.62 8.00
CA PHE A 23 -6.93 9.10 7.68
C PHE A 23 -7.90 7.97 7.29
N TYR A 24 -7.44 7.00 6.51
CA TYR A 24 -8.28 5.85 6.10
C TYR A 24 -8.42 4.81 7.22
N ARG A 25 -7.40 4.69 8.08
CA ARG A 25 -7.45 3.86 9.29
C ARG A 25 -8.49 4.39 10.26
N ASP A 26 -8.53 5.70 10.51
CA ASP A 26 -9.50 6.35 11.38
C ASP A 26 -10.94 6.22 10.85
N LYS A 27 -11.11 6.14 9.52
CA LYS A 27 -12.40 5.85 8.88
C LYS A 27 -12.82 4.38 8.96
N GLY A 28 -11.94 3.48 9.40
CA GLY A 28 -12.21 2.04 9.46
C GLY A 28 -12.34 1.36 8.09
N ILE A 29 -11.82 1.98 7.03
CA ILE A 29 -11.92 1.44 5.65
C ILE A 29 -10.55 1.04 5.07
N LEU A 30 -9.48 1.16 5.85
CA LEU A 30 -8.14 0.74 5.43
C LEU A 30 -8.04 -0.79 5.45
N ILE A 31 -7.66 -1.36 4.30
CA ILE A 31 -7.35 -2.78 4.15
C ILE A 31 -5.85 -2.90 3.86
N GLU A 32 -5.12 -3.61 4.71
CA GLU A 32 -3.69 -3.90 4.53
C GLU A 32 -3.52 -5.27 3.83
N ILE A 33 -2.62 -5.33 2.85
CA ILE A 33 -2.29 -6.53 2.05
C ILE A 33 -0.77 -6.73 2.10
N ASP A 34 -0.34 -7.97 2.28
CA ASP A 34 1.09 -8.33 2.24
C ASP A 34 1.59 -8.42 0.79
N GLY A 35 2.49 -7.50 0.42
CA GLY A 35 3.05 -7.38 -0.92
C GLY A 35 4.29 -8.25 -1.20
N GLU A 36 4.76 -9.05 -0.24
CA GLU A 36 5.95 -9.90 -0.42
C GLU A 36 5.63 -11.31 -0.95
N LYS A 37 4.34 -11.64 -1.12
CA LYS A 37 3.86 -12.94 -1.62
C LYS A 37 3.87 -13.04 -3.14
N SER A 38 3.49 -14.21 -3.67
CA SER A 38 3.28 -14.39 -5.11
C SER A 38 2.13 -13.51 -5.63
N ILE A 39 2.14 -13.23 -6.94
CA ILE A 39 1.11 -12.41 -7.59
C ILE A 39 -0.27 -13.03 -7.39
N GLU A 40 -0.35 -14.36 -7.51
CA GLU A 40 -1.57 -15.15 -7.35
C GLU A 40 -2.14 -15.00 -5.93
N GLU A 41 -1.30 -15.16 -4.90
CA GLU A 41 -1.70 -15.00 -3.49
C GLU A 41 -2.15 -13.57 -3.17
N ILE A 42 -1.45 -12.56 -3.70
CA ILE A 42 -1.80 -11.15 -3.52
C ILE A 42 -3.16 -10.87 -4.17
N HIS A 43 -3.37 -11.36 -5.39
CA HIS A 43 -4.63 -11.18 -6.11
C HIS A 43 -5.81 -11.81 -5.35
N GLU A 44 -5.67 -13.07 -4.91
CA GLU A 44 -6.69 -13.75 -4.12
C GLU A 44 -6.99 -13.00 -2.81
N GLU A 45 -5.96 -12.49 -2.14
CA GLU A 45 -6.13 -11.72 -0.90
C GLU A 45 -6.90 -10.42 -1.13
N ILE A 46 -6.57 -9.69 -2.20
CA ILE A 46 -7.28 -8.46 -2.60
C ILE A 46 -8.75 -8.76 -2.89
N MET A 47 -9.02 -9.76 -3.73
CA MET A 47 -10.41 -10.13 -4.09
C MET A 47 -11.22 -10.54 -2.86
N ARG A 48 -10.64 -11.32 -1.95
CA ARG A 48 -11.30 -11.73 -0.71
C ARG A 48 -11.62 -10.57 0.24
N LYS A 49 -10.75 -9.56 0.33
CA LYS A 49 -10.92 -8.44 1.28
C LYS A 49 -11.73 -7.28 0.71
N VAL A 50 -11.65 -7.01 -0.59
CA VAL A 50 -12.35 -5.92 -1.28
C VAL A 50 -13.72 -6.35 -1.81
N GLY A 51 -13.94 -7.66 -1.99
CA GLY A 51 -15.14 -8.25 -2.56
C GLY A 51 -16.44 -7.86 -1.84
N LYS A 52 -17.11 -6.85 -2.40
CA LYS A 52 -18.56 -6.76 -2.48
C LYS A 52 -19.01 -7.62 -3.68
N GLU A 53 -19.87 -8.59 -3.37
CA GLU A 53 -20.65 -9.51 -4.25
C GLU A 53 -19.86 -10.59 -5.01
#